data_AF-A0A963IJ75-F1
#
_entry.id   AF-A0A963IJ75-F1
#
_cell.length_a   1.000
_cell.length_b   1.000
_cell.length_c   1.000
_cell.angle_alpha   90.00
_cell.angle_beta   90.00
_cell.angle_gamma   90.00
#
_symmetry.space_group_name_H-M   'P 1'
#
loop_
_entity.id
_entity.type
_entity.pdbx_description
1 polymer ?
#
loop_
_entity_poly.entity_id
_entity_poly.type
_entity_poly.pdbx_seq_one_letter_code
_entity_poly.pdbx_strand_id
1 'polypeptide(L)' 'YQARARLPVQLVEELRAEGMPIMDAFLSASVRIRESHHQALPMIHLDPRHKLTGEFAALYDLLSAQA' A
#
# COMPACT_ATOMS: atom_id res chain seq x y z
N TYR A 1 3.69 -13.30 -1.13
CA TYR A 1 4.28 -12.14 -1.84
C TYR A 1 5.79 -12.25 -1.76
N GLN A 2 6.48 -12.42 -2.89
CA GLN A 2 7.94 -12.43 -2.92
C GLN A 2 8.42 -11.01 -3.26
N ALA A 3 8.90 -10.26 -2.27
CA ALA A 3 9.30 -8.85 -2.43
C ALA A 3 10.45 -8.62 -3.44
N ARG A 4 11.13 -9.69 -3.88
CA ARG A 4 12.20 -9.65 -4.89
C ARG A 4 11.73 -10.06 -6.29
N ALA A 5 10.44 -10.37 -6.47
CA ALA A 5 9.89 -10.61 -7.79
C ALA A 5 9.93 -9.30 -8.58
N ARG A 6 10.41 -9.36 -9.84
CA ARG A 6 10.43 -8.20 -10.74
C ARG A 6 9.04 -7.85 -11.28
N LEU A 7 8.15 -8.83 -11.25
CA LEU A 7 6.81 -8.75 -11.84
C LEU A 7 5.96 -7.58 -11.32
N PRO A 8 5.91 -7.25 -10.01
CA PRO A 8 5.10 -6.13 -9.54
C PRO A 8 5.58 -4.79 -10.10
N VAL A 9 6.90 -4.58 -10.20
CA VAL A 9 7.46 -3.34 -10.76
C VAL A 9 7.17 -3.27 -12.26
N GLN A 10 7.40 -4.36 -12.99
CA GLN A 10 7.11 -4.41 -14.43
C GLN A 10 5.65 -4.11 -14.74
N LEU A 11 4.72 -4.68 -13.97
CA LEU A 11 3.29 -4.43 -14.14
C LEU A 11 2.91 -2.97 -13.91
N VAL A 12 3.52 -2.30 -12.92
CA VAL A 12 3.29 -0.87 -12.69
C VAL A 12 3.76 -0.04 -13.88
N GLU A 13 4.95 -0.35 -14.43
CA GLU A 13 5.47 0.36 -15.61
C GLU A 13 4.63 0.12 -16.86
N GLU A 14 4.13 -1.10 -17.08
CA GLU A 14 3.21 -1.42 -18.18
C GLU A 14 1.92 -0.61 -18.07
N LEU A 15 1.30 -0.55 -16.88
CA LEU A 15 0.11 0.26 -16.66
C LEU A 15 0.38 1.76 -16.89
N ARG A 16 1.53 2.27 -16.46
CA ARG A 16 1.93 3.67 -16.76
C ARG A 16 2.08 3.89 -18.27
N ALA A 17 2.68 2.95 -18.99
CA ALA A 17 2.87 3.04 -20.44
C ALA A 17 1.54 3.02 -21.21
N GLU A 18 0.52 2.31 -20.69
CA GLU A 18 -0.84 2.30 -21.22
C GLU A 18 -1.64 3.59 -20.88
N GLY A 19 -1.06 4.52 -20.12
CA GLY A 19 -1.72 5.76 -19.73
C GLY A 19 -2.73 5.58 -18.59
N MET A 20 -2.68 4.45 -17.87
CA MET A 20 -3.54 4.22 -16.71
C MET A 20 -3.10 5.11 -15.54
N PRO A 21 -4.05 5.69 -14.78
CA PRO A 21 -3.71 6.49 -13.61
C PRO A 21 -3.12 5.61 -12.51
N ILE A 22 -1.89 5.91 -12.09
CA ILE A 22 -1.18 5.24 -10.99
C ILE A 22 -0.90 6.25 -9.89
N MET A 23 -1.23 5.89 -8.66
CA MET A 23 -0.97 6.70 -7.48
C MET A 23 0.45 6.47 -6.96
N ASP A 24 1.15 7.55 -6.60
CA ASP A 24 2.51 7.49 -6.04
C ASP A 24 2.50 7.15 -4.53
N ALA A 25 1.70 6.15 -4.15
CA ALA A 25 1.57 5.66 -2.78
C ALA A 25 1.61 4.12 -2.78
N PHE A 26 2.81 3.55 -2.63
CA PHE A 26 3.03 2.11 -2.66
C PHE A 26 2.98 1.49 -1.26
N LEU A 27 2.23 0.40 -1.12
CA LEU A 27 2.07 -0.31 0.15
C LEU A 27 3.04 -1.49 0.24
N SER A 28 3.81 -1.54 1.33
CA SER A 28 4.73 -2.65 1.60
C SER A 28 3.97 -3.89 2.05
N ALA A 29 4.41 -5.07 1.59
CA ALA A 29 3.92 -6.32 2.17
C ALA A 29 4.37 -6.45 3.63
N SER A 30 3.44 -6.81 4.52
CA SER A 30 3.73 -7.06 5.94
C SER A 30 2.89 -8.22 6.46
N VAL A 31 3.37 -8.94 7.47
CA VAL A 31 2.52 -9.90 8.20
C VAL A 31 1.50 -9.15 9.07
N ARG A 32 1.82 -7.92 9.50
CA ARG A 32 0.94 -7.11 10.35
C ARG A 32 -0.40 -6.79 9.70
N ILE A 33 -0.47 -6.60 8.38
CA ILE A 33 -1.76 -6.39 7.71
C ILE A 33 -2.63 -7.65 7.73
N ARG A 34 -2.02 -8.83 7.60
CA ARG A 34 -2.74 -10.11 7.74
C ARG A 34 -3.28 -10.28 9.16
N GLU A 35 -2.47 -9.96 10.16
CA GLU A 35 -2.87 -9.98 11.57
C GLU A 35 -4.00 -8.98 11.85
N SER A 36 -3.92 -7.77 11.28
CA SER A 36 -4.97 -6.73 11.34
C SER A 36 -6.30 -7.25 10.79
N HIS A 37 -6.29 -7.91 9.62
CA HIS A 37 -7.49 -8.53 9.08
C HIS A 37 -8.04 -9.66 9.96
N HIS A 38 -7.18 -10.53 10.49
CA HIS A 38 -7.60 -11.61 11.40
C HIS A 38 -8.25 -11.08 12.69
N GLN A 39 -7.74 -9.97 13.23
CA GLN A 39 -8.26 -9.36 14.46
C GLN A 39 -9.37 -8.34 14.19
N ALA A 40 -9.70 -8.06 12.93
CA ALA A 40 -10.59 -6.98 12.52
C ALA A 40 -10.21 -5.61 13.15
N LEU A 41 -8.91 -5.37 13.36
CA LEU A 41 -8.40 -4.17 14.01
C LEU A 41 -7.52 -3.38 13.02
N PRO A 42 -7.93 -2.17 12.60
CA PRO A 42 -7.15 -1.35 11.66
C PRO A 42 -5.70 -1.11 12.13
N MET A 43 -4.77 -1.00 11.17
CA MET A 43 -3.34 -0.83 11.46
C MET A 43 -3.00 0.34 12.39
N ILE A 44 -3.72 1.46 12.29
CA ILE A 44 -3.54 2.62 13.19
C ILE A 44 -3.82 2.29 14.65
N HIS A 45 -4.70 1.32 14.92
CA HIS A 45 -5.02 0.85 16.27
C HIS A 45 -4.18 -0.35 16.68
N LEU A 46 -3.85 -1.25 15.74
CA LEU A 46 -3.06 -2.45 16.01
C LEU A 46 -1.57 -2.12 16.24
N ASP A 47 -0.98 -1.30 15.38
CA ASP A 47 0.45 -0.98 15.40
C ASP A 47 0.70 0.42 14.79
N PRO A 48 0.46 1.50 15.55
CA PRO A 48 0.55 2.87 15.03
C PRO A 48 1.96 3.27 14.56
N ARG A 49 3.00 2.57 15.03
CA ARG A 49 4.40 2.87 14.71
C ARG A 49 4.94 2.05 13.54
N HIS A 50 4.18 1.08 13.05
CA HIS A 50 4.59 0.25 11.92
C HIS A 50 4.63 1.06 10.62
N LYS A 51 5.64 0.81 9.77
CA LYS A 51 5.84 1.49 8.47
C LYS A 51 4.55 1.54 7.63
N LEU A 52 3.88 0.40 7.50
CA LEU A 52 2.66 0.25 6.70
C LEU A 52 1.51 1.16 7.19
N THR A 53 1.44 1.48 8.49
CA THR A 53 0.45 2.42 9.01
C THR A 53 0.66 3.81 8.42
N GLY A 54 1.91 4.26 8.33
CA GLY A 54 2.28 5.52 7.67
C GLY A 54 2.03 5.49 6.15
N GLU A 55 2.30 4.37 5.49
CA GLU A 55 2.04 4.22 4.04
C GLU A 55 0.53 4.31 3.73
N PHE A 56 -0.34 3.74 4.58
CA PHE A 56 -1.79 3.91 4.45
C PHE A 56 -2.25 5.35 4.71
N ALA A 57 -1.66 6.05 5.68
CA ALA A 57 -1.96 7.46 5.92
C ALA A 57 -1.59 8.33 4.71
N ALA A 58 -0.41 8.11 4.13
CA ALA A 58 0.02 8.82 2.92
C ALA A 58 -0.90 8.54 1.71
N LEU A 59 -1.36 7.30 1.54
CA LEU A 59 -2.36 6.96 0.52
C LEU A 59 -3.68 7.69 0.76
N TYR A 60 -4.14 7.76 2.02
CA TYR A 60 -5.37 8.48 2.37
C TYR A 60 -5.27 9.99 2.08
N ASP A 61 -4.14 10.62 2.40
CA ASP A 61 -3.90 12.03 2.10
C ASP A 61 -3.95 12.30 0.60
N LEU A 62 -3.33 11.43 -0.21
CA LEU A 62 -3.31 11.53 -1.67
C LEU A 62 -4.70 11.32 -2.29
N LEU A 63 -5.51 10.42 -1.74
CA LEU A 63 -6.90 10.22 -2.16
C LEU A 63 -7.78 11.42 -1.79
N SER A 64 -7.58 11.96 -0.59
CA SER A 64 -8.37 13.08 -0.08
C SER A 64 -8.06 14.39 -0.79
N ALA A 65 -6.83 14.59 -1.28
CA ALA A 65 -6.45 15.75 -2.07
C ALA A 65 -7.01 15.72 -3.51
N GLN A 66 -7.51 14.58 -3.98
CA GLN A 66 -8.12 14.41 -5.31
C GLN A 66 -9.65 14.47 -5.29
N ALA A 67 -10.27 14.60 -4.11
CA ALA A 67 -11.72 14.71 -3.92
C ALA A 67 -12.17 16.18 -3.91
#